data_AF-Q43109-F1
#
_entry.id   AF-Q43109-F1
#
_cell.length_a   1.000
_cell.length_b   1.000
_cell.length_c   1.000
_cell.angle_alpha   90.00
_cell.angle_beta   90.00
_cell.angle_gamma   90.00
#
_symmetry.space_group_name_H-M   'P 1'
#
loop_
_entity.id
_entity.type
_entity.pdbx_description
1 polymer ?
#
loop_
_entity_poly.entity_id
_entity_poly.type
_entity_poly.pdbx_seq_one_letter_code
_entity_poly.pdbx_strand_id
1 'polypeptide(L)' 'SASVLREIAECAKEYPSAFIRVLGFDAKRQVQVAGFLVQRPSK' A
#
# COMPACT_ATOMS: atom_id res chain seq x y z
N SER A 1 7.62 11.44 -2.24
CA SER A 1 7.28 10.11 -2.80
C SER A 1 8.16 8.99 -2.25
N ALA A 2 9.45 9.22 -2.00
CA ALA A 2 10.38 8.20 -1.51
C ALA A 2 9.99 7.55 -0.17
N SER A 3 9.38 8.29 0.75
CA SER A 3 8.92 7.75 2.04
C SER A 3 7.88 6.64 1.89
N VAL A 4 6.86 6.86 1.05
CA VAL A 4 5.79 5.88 0.81
C VAL A 4 6.35 4.59 0.22
N LEU A 5 7.29 4.70 -0.72
CA LEU A 5 7.93 3.53 -1.34
C LEU A 5 8.78 2.74 -0.33
N ARG A 6 9.45 3.43 0.60
CA ARG A 6 10.22 2.77 1.67
C ARG A 6 9.32 1.95 2.59
N GLU A 7 8.23 2.53 3.07
CA GLU A 7 7.28 1.84 3.96
C GLU A 7 6.63 0.63 3.27
N ILE A 8 6.32 0.73 1.97
CA ILE A 8 5.82 -0.41 1.19
C ILE A 8 6.86 -1.53 1.15
N ALA A 9 8.14 -1.21 0.94
CA ALA A 9 9.21 -2.19 0.89
C ALA A 9 9.47 -2.85 2.26
N GLU A 10 9.38 -2.10 3.35
CA GLU A 10 9.49 -2.63 4.72
C GLU A 10 8.31 -3.55 5.03
N CYS A 11 7.08 -3.14 4.73
CA CYS A 11 5.88 -3.95 4.92
C CYS A 11 5.90 -5.24 4.07
N ALA A 12 6.39 -5.14 2.82
CA ALA A 12 6.59 -6.28 1.94
C ALA A 12 7.59 -7.30 2.50
N LYS A 13 8.67 -6.81 3.10
CA LYS A 13 9.71 -7.65 3.72
C LYS A 13 9.20 -8.36 4.97
N GLU A 14 8.41 -7.68 5.79
CA GLU A 14 7.87 -8.25 7.03
C GLU A 14 6.72 -9.22 6.78
N TYR A 15 5.91 -8.96 5.74
CA TYR A 15 4.75 -9.79 5.37
C TYR A 15 4.82 -10.28 3.92
N PRO A 16 5.75 -11.19 3.57
CA PRO A 16 5.95 -11.64 2.20
C PRO A 16 4.77 -12.45 1.63
N SER A 17 3.98 -13.10 2.50
CA SER A 17 2.80 -13.90 2.13
C SER A 17 1.47 -13.15 2.27
N ALA A 18 1.50 -11.83 2.48
CA ALA A 18 0.31 -11.01 2.56
C ALA A 18 0.00 -10.28 1.24
N PHE A 19 -1.27 -9.96 1.05
CA PHE A 19 -1.69 -8.97 0.06
C PHE A 19 -1.48 -7.58 0.65
N ILE A 20 -0.76 -6.72 -0.08
CA ILE A 20 -0.51 -5.35 0.35
C ILE A 20 -1.13 -4.41 -0.67
N ARG A 21 -1.94 -3.46 -0.20
CA ARG A 21 -2.58 -2.43 -1.02
C ARG A 21 -2.30 -1.03 -0.46
N VAL A 22 -2.13 -0.07 -1.36
CA VAL A 22 -1.96 1.34 -1.03
C VAL A 22 -3.28 2.06 -1.27
N LEU A 23 -3.67 2.92 -0.33
CA LEU A 23 -4.91 3.68 -0.39
C LEU A 23 -4.59 5.18 -0.33
N GLY A 24 -5.27 5.96 -1.17
CA GLY A 24 -5.22 7.41 -1.14
C GLY A 24 -6.58 7.97 -0.68
N PHE A 25 -6.56 8.85 0.31
CA PHE A 25 -7.74 9.52 0.84
C PHE A 25 -7.69 11.02 0.56
N ASP A 26 -8.83 11.57 0.15
CA ASP A 26 -9.03 13.02 0.06
C ASP A 26 -9.69 13.50 1.35
N ALA A 27 -8.96 14.27 2.14
CA ALA A 27 -9.42 14.77 3.44
C ALA A 27 -10.57 15.78 3.33
N LYS A 28 -10.70 16.52 2.22
CA LYS A 28 -11.79 17.50 2.02
C LYS A 28 -13.08 16.79 1.70
N ARG A 29 -13.00 15.80 0.80
CA ARG A 29 -14.15 15.01 0.38
C ARG A 29 -14.48 13.86 1.34
N GLN A 30 -13.57 13.56 2.28
CA GLN A 30 -13.66 12.46 3.25
C GLN A 30 -13.91 11.10 2.61
N VAL A 31 -13.27 10.86 1.45
CA VAL A 31 -13.43 9.63 0.67
C VAL A 31 -12.09 9.06 0.24
N GLN A 32 -12.06 7.75 0.04
CA GLN A 32 -10.97 7.08 -0.65
C GLN A 32 -11.05 7.42 -2.15
N VAL A 33 -9.97 7.95 -2.71
CA VAL A 33 -9.90 8.37 -4.12
C VAL A 33 -8.97 7.50 -4.97
N ALA A 34 -8.08 6.74 -4.33
CA ALA A 34 -7.18 5.81 -5.01
C ALA A 34 -7.02 4.52 -4.21
N GLY A 35 -6.85 3.40 -4.91
CA GLY A 35 -6.57 2.11 -4.31
C GLY A 35 -5.93 1.17 -5.32
N PHE A 36 -4.69 0.74 -5.08
CA PHE A 36 -4.01 -0.22 -5.95
C PHE A 36 -3.23 -1.25 -5.14
N LEU A 37 -3.20 -2.48 -5.67
CA LEU A 37 -2.49 -3.60 -5.08
C LEU A 37 -1.01 -3.51 -5.45
N VAL A 38 -0.13 -3.55 -4.45
CA VAL A 38 1.33 -3.43 -4.61
C VAL A 38 2.05 -4.76 -4.40
N GLN A 39 1.45 -5.70 -3.66
CA GLN A 39 2.00 -7.05 -3.47
C GLN A 39 0.89 -8.09 -3.55
N ARG A 40 1.17 -9.16 -4.29
CA ARG A 40 0.42 -10.42 -4.22
C ARG A 40 1.32 -11.45 -3.56
N PRO A 41 0.82 -12.26 -2.64
CA PRO A 41 1.58 -13.41 -2.16
C PRO A 41 1.83 -14.35 -3.33
N SER A 42 3.11 -14.65 -3.58
CA SER A 42 3.45 -15.89 -4.27
C SER A 42 3.08 -17.02 -3.33
N LYS A 43 2.36 -18.03 -3.83
CA LYS A 43 2.29 -19.32 -3.13
C LYS A 43 3.69 -19.81 -2.81
#